data_AF-A0A0Q9S727-F1
#
_entry.id   AF-A0A0Q9S727-F1
#
_cell.length_a   1.000
_cell.length_b   1.000
_cell.length_c   1.000
_cell.angle_alpha   90.00
_cell.angle_beta   90.00
_cell.angle_gamma   90.00
#
_symmetry.space_group_name_H-M   'P 1'
#
loop_
_entity.id
_entity.type
_entity.pdbx_description
1 polymer ?
#
loop_
_entity_poly.entity_id
_entity_poly.type
_entity_poly.pdbx_seq_one_letter_code
_entity_poly.pdbx_strand_id
1 'polypeptide(L)'
;MSVATVSRALRGLDHVRPQTREKWLDSPAGILAFRRSDVECWLNTGSEPARLPVGQVLLRSVTEGQGDLLPPNSAAWVVTS
;
A
#
# COMPACT_ATOMS: atom_id res chain seq x y z
N MET A 1 11.55 -7.17 18.77
CA MET A 1 10.17 -6.92 18.33
C MET A 1 9.76 -8.05 17.41
N SER A 2 8.69 -8.78 17.74
CA SER A 2 8.40 -10.12 17.20
C SER A 2 7.78 -10.08 15.79
N VAL A 3 8.44 -10.76 14.85
CA VAL A 3 7.92 -11.12 13.52
C VAL A 3 6.88 -12.23 13.71
N ALA A 4 5.64 -11.91 14.04
CA ALA A 4 4.61 -12.93 14.27
C ALA A 4 3.15 -12.43 14.12
N THR A 5 2.74 -11.79 13.02
CA THR A 5 1.28 -11.60 12.79
C THR A 5 0.84 -11.55 11.32
N VAL A 6 1.68 -11.83 10.32
CA VAL A 6 1.20 -11.89 8.91
C VAL A 6 0.73 -13.31 8.52
N SER A 7 1.13 -14.35 9.26
CA SER A 7 0.90 -15.75 8.86
C SER A 7 -0.50 -16.29 9.14
N ARG A 8 -1.35 -15.60 9.92
CA ARG A 8 -2.67 -16.13 10.34
C ARG A 8 -3.82 -15.73 9.40
N ALA A 9 -3.65 -14.71 8.57
CA ALA A 9 -4.70 -14.22 7.65
C ALA A 9 -4.80 -15.02 6.34
N LEU A 10 -3.73 -15.72 5.91
CA LEU A 10 -3.68 -16.37 4.60
C LEU A 10 -4.45 -17.71 4.53
N ARG A 11 -4.84 -18.31 5.66
CA ARG A 11 -5.53 -19.61 5.72
C ARG A 11 -7.03 -19.60 5.38
N GLY A 12 -7.58 -18.46 4.95
CA GLY A 12 -9.02 -18.30 4.66
C GLY A 12 -9.35 -17.64 3.32
N LEU A 13 -8.37 -17.50 2.41
CA LEU A 13 -8.54 -16.77 1.15
C LEU A 13 -9.15 -17.59 0.01
N ASP A 14 -9.49 -18.87 0.24
CA ASP A 14 -10.13 -19.75 -0.77
C ASP A 14 -11.50 -19.24 -1.26
N HIS A 15 -12.08 -18.26 -0.57
CA HIS A 15 -13.33 -17.59 -0.96
C HIS A 15 -13.16 -16.19 -1.56
N VAL A 16 -11.92 -15.67 -1.62
CA VAL A 16 -11.65 -14.35 -2.21
C VAL A 16 -11.54 -14.51 -3.72
N ARG A 17 -12.66 -14.32 -4.41
CA ARG A 17 -12.65 -14.20 -5.87
C ARG A 17 -11.90 -12.92 -6.26
N PRO A 18 -10.88 -12.98 -7.13
CA PRO A 18 -10.24 -11.77 -7.63
C PRO A 18 -11.29 -10.94 -8.38
N GLN A 19 -11.64 -9.77 -7.84
CA GLN A 19 -12.40 -8.78 -8.58
C GLN A 19 -11.41 -8.14 -9.56
N THR A 20 -11.57 -8.44 -10.84
CA THR A 20 -10.59 -8.20 -11.93
C THR A 20 -10.34 -6.73 -12.29
N ARG A 21 -10.49 -5.78 -11.37
CA ARG A 21 -10.35 -4.33 -11.62
C ARG A 21 -9.17 -3.67 -10.91
N GLU A 22 -8.29 -4.44 -10.29
CA GLU A 22 -7.08 -3.91 -9.68
C GLU A 22 -5.92 -4.01 -10.69
N LYS A 23 -5.32 -2.86 -11.03
CA LYS A 23 -4.13 -2.80 -11.87
C LYS A 23 -2.91 -2.68 -10.97
N TRP A 24 -2.06 -3.70 -10.97
CA TRP A 24 -0.73 -3.62 -10.36
C TRP A 24 0.12 -2.56 -11.08
N LEU A 25 0.83 -1.74 -10.30
CA LEU A 25 1.68 -0.68 -10.80
C LEU A 25 3.15 -1.08 -10.64
N ASP A 26 3.97 -0.68 -11.61
CA ASP A 26 5.41 -0.79 -11.46
C ASP A 26 5.85 0.05 -10.26
N SER A 27 6.64 -0.55 -9.38
CA SER A 27 7.05 0.09 -8.13
C SER A 27 8.47 -0.33 -7.74
N PRO A 28 9.20 0.51 -6.98
CA PRO A 28 10.53 0.16 -6.50
C PRO A 28 10.52 -1.05 -5.56
N ALA A 29 11.68 -1.66 -5.36
CA ALA A 29 11.83 -2.74 -4.38
C ALA A 29 11.36 -2.30 -2.98
N GLY A 30 10.62 -3.18 -2.29
CA GLY A 30 10.02 -2.89 -1.00
C GLY A 30 8.69 -2.12 -1.08
N ILE A 31 8.27 -1.70 -2.27
CA ILE A 31 7.00 -1.03 -2.50
C ILE A 31 6.06 -1.97 -3.24
N LEU A 32 4.80 -1.98 -2.80
CA LEU A 32 3.71 -2.64 -3.48
C LEU A 32 2.65 -1.59 -3.78
N ALA A 33 2.31 -1.44 -5.05
CA ALA A 33 1.34 -0.45 -5.49
C ALA A 33 0.31 -1.06 -6.44
N PHE A 34 -0.97 -0.73 -6.23
CA PHE A 34 -2.04 -1.09 -7.14
C PHE A 34 -3.06 0.03 -7.25
N ARG A 35 -3.72 0.09 -8.41
CA ARG A 35 -4.79 1.06 -8.69
C ARG A 35 -6.13 0.37 -8.79
N ARG A 36 -7.12 0.94 -8.13
CA ARG A 36 -8.53 0.59 -8.25
C ARG A 36 -9.32 1.83 -8.66
N SER A 37 -9.74 1.85 -9.92
CA SER A 37 -10.32 3.06 -10.56
C SER A 37 -9.35 4.24 -10.52
N ASP A 38 -9.68 5.30 -9.78
CA ASP A 38 -8.97 6.58 -9.61
C ASP A 38 -8.14 6.65 -8.32
N VAL A 39 -8.15 5.57 -7.52
CA VAL A 39 -7.42 5.50 -6.26
C VAL A 39 -6.30 4.47 -6.34
N GLU A 40 -5.11 4.88 -5.94
CA GLU A 40 -3.95 4.02 -5.79
C GLU A 40 -3.69 3.70 -4.32
N CYS A 41 -3.44 2.44 -4.03
CA CYS A 41 -2.96 1.98 -2.74
C CYS A 41 -1.46 1.72 -2.85
N TRP A 42 -0.69 2.35 -1.96
CA TRP A 42 0.75 2.24 -1.87
C TRP A 42 1.13 1.67 -0.51
N LEU A 43 1.85 0.55 -0.49
CA LEU A 43 2.33 -0.14 0.71
C LEU A 43 3.86 -0.15 0.71
N ASN A 44 4.46 0.42 1.75
CA ASN A 44 5.88 0.36 1.99
C ASN A 44 6.21 -0.76 2.98
N THR A 45 6.78 -1.83 2.44
CA THR A 45 7.31 -2.98 3.20
C THR A 45 8.83 -2.91 3.39
N GLY A 46 9.47 -1.88 2.84
CA GLY A 46 10.91 -1.64 2.94
C GLY A 46 11.30 -0.95 4.26
N SER A 47 12.60 -0.69 4.39
CA SER A 47 13.19 0.02 5.54
C SER A 47 13.36 1.52 5.33
N GLU A 48 13.18 2.01 4.10
CA GLU A 48 13.38 3.42 3.74
C GLU A 48 12.04 4.10 3.39
N PRO A 49 11.88 5.40 3.65
CA PRO A 49 10.72 6.16 3.18
C PRO A 49 10.61 6.14 1.65
N ALA A 50 9.39 6.05 1.14
CA ALA A 50 9.09 6.08 -0.28
C ALA A 50 8.31 7.34 -0.66
N ARG A 51 8.47 7.82 -1.90
CA ARG A 51 7.64 8.90 -2.43
C ARG A 51 6.31 8.34 -2.96
N LEU A 52 5.22 8.99 -2.57
CA LEU A 52 3.89 8.81 -3.13
C LEU A 52 3.80 9.53 -4.47
N PRO A 53 2.90 9.07 -5.37
CA PRO A 53 2.61 9.79 -6.59
C PRO A 53 2.00 11.16 -6.26
N VAL A 54 2.08 12.07 -7.24
CA VAL A 54 1.38 13.35 -7.14
C VAL A 54 -0.13 13.09 -7.08
N GLY A 55 -0.76 13.56 -6.01
CA GLY A 55 -2.18 13.34 -5.79
C GLY A 55 -2.62 13.73 -4.39
N GLN A 56 -3.89 13.47 -4.09
CA GLN A 56 -4.46 13.72 -2.77
C GLN A 56 -4.39 12.46 -1.93
N VAL A 57 -3.68 12.51 -0.81
CA VAL A 57 -3.68 11.44 0.19
C VAL A 57 -5.02 11.44 0.95
N LEU A 58 -5.75 10.34 0.86
CA LEU A 58 -7.03 10.15 1.55
C LEU A 58 -6.85 9.55 2.95
N LEU A 59 -5.96 8.57 3.07
CA LEU A 59 -5.75 7.79 4.28
C LEU A 59 -4.31 7.33 4.38
N ARG A 60 -3.79 7.27 5.61
CA ARG A 60 -2.53 6.60 5.96
C ARG A 60 -2.78 5.60 7.09
N SER A 61 -2.07 4.48 7.08
CA SER A 61 -2.12 3.49 8.16
C SER A 61 -1.39 3.95 9.43
N VAL A 62 -0.58 5.00 9.33
CA VAL A 62 0.17 5.61 10.42
C VAL A 62 0.00 7.14 10.37
N THR A 63 0.15 7.80 11.51
CA THR A 63 0.10 9.27 11.61
C THR A 63 1.41 9.93 11.16
N GLU A 64 2.48 9.15 11.09
CA GLU A 64 3.80 9.60 10.65
C GLU A 64 3.87 9.75 9.13
N GLY A 65 4.66 10.73 8.70
CA GLY A 65 4.88 11.04 7.29
C GLY A 65 4.18 12.33 6.87
N GLN A 66 4.93 13.18 6.19
CA GLN A 66 4.53 14.52 5.80
C GLN A 66 4.64 14.65 4.28
N GLY A 67 3.68 15.36 3.69
CA GLY A 67 3.61 15.55 2.24
C GLY A 67 3.53 14.23 1.49
N ASP A 68 4.46 14.03 0.56
CA ASP A 68 4.53 12.88 -0.34
C ASP A 68 5.36 11.71 0.21
N LEU A 69 5.89 11.78 1.44
CA LEU A 69 6.69 10.67 1.98
C LEU A 69 5.83 9.64 2.72
N LEU A 70 5.97 8.36 2.34
CA LEU A 70 5.38 7.19 2.96
C LEU A 70 6.43 6.46 3.82
N PRO A 71 6.32 6.45 5.15
CA PRO A 71 7.26 5.77 6.02
C PRO A 71 7.37 4.26 5.78
N PRO A 72 8.46 3.61 6.24
CA PRO A 72 8.56 2.16 6.34
C PRO A 72 7.36 1.54 7.08
N ASN A 73 6.99 0.31 6.70
CA ASN A 73 5.91 -0.46 7.33
C ASN A 73 4.56 0.28 7.37
N SER A 74 4.24 1.04 6.33
CA SER A 74 3.01 1.82 6.28
C SER A 74 2.36 1.80 4.90
N ALA A 75 1.07 2.14 4.85
CA ALA A 75 0.29 2.22 3.63
C ALA A 75 -0.41 3.57 3.50
N ALA A 76 -0.62 4.02 2.26
CA ALA A 76 -1.43 5.19 1.94
C ALA A 76 -2.35 4.92 0.74
N TRP A 77 -3.50 5.61 0.75
CA TRP A 77 -4.44 5.66 -0.37
C TRP A 77 -4.40 7.05 -0.99
N VAL A 78 -4.16 7.13 -2.30
CA VAL A 78 -3.94 8.39 -3.01
C VAL A 78 -4.87 8.48 -4.22
N VAL A 79 -5.58 9.60 -4.38
CA VAL A 79 -6.31 9.90 -5.62
C VAL A 79 -5.33 10.49 -6.61
N THR A 80 -5.16 9.82 -7.74
CA THR A 80 -4.29 10.23 -8.85
C THR A 80 -5.20 10.50 -10.05
N SER A 81 -5.42 11.78 -10.37
CA SER A 81 -6.27 12.22 -11.48
C SER A 81 -5.76 11.77 -12.85
#